data_AF-A0A5E4D269-F1
#
_entry.id   AF-A0A5E4D269-F1
#
_cell.length_a   1.000
_cell.length_b   1.000
_cell.length_c   1.000
_cell.angle_alpha   90.00
_cell.angle_beta   90.00
_cell.angle_gamma   90.00
#
_symmetry.space_group_name_H-M   'P 1'
#
loop_
_entity.id
_entity.type
_entity.pdbx_description
1 polymer ?
#
loop_
_entity_poly.entity_id
_entity_poly.type
_entity_poly.pdbx_seq_one_letter_code
_entity_poly.pdbx_strand_id
1 'polypeptide(L)' 'ISNLYIYDTVLLLANAFHKKLEDRKWHSMASLSCIRKNSKPWQGGRSMLETIKK' A
#
# COMPACT_ATOMS: atom_id res chain seq x y z
N ILE A 1 10.67 -7.26 17.99
CA ILE A 1 9.53 -6.47 17.48
C ILE A 1 8.39 -6.70 18.47
N SER A 2 7.92 -5.68 19.18
CA SER A 2 6.80 -5.87 20.11
C SER A 2 5.49 -6.04 19.34
N ASN A 3 4.56 -6.82 19.89
CA ASN A 3 3.26 -7.08 19.27
C ASN A 3 2.45 -5.79 19.04
N LEU A 4 2.71 -4.75 19.85
CA LEU A 4 2.09 -3.43 19.75
C LEU A 4 2.35 -2.78 18.39
N TYR A 5 3.61 -2.75 17.92
CA TYR A 5 3.94 -2.13 16.64
C TYR A 5 3.32 -2.87 15.46
N ILE A 6 3.19 -4.20 15.53
CA ILE A 6 2.56 -4.99 14.46
C ILE A 6 1.07 -4.69 14.39
N TYR A 7 0.40 -4.66 15.54
CA TYR A 7 -1.03 -4.34 15.62
C TYR A 7 -1.30 -2.94 15.06
N ASP A 8 -0.57 -1.93 15.54
CA ASP A 8 -0.73 -0.54 15.11
C ASP A 8 -0.42 -0.36 13.62
N THR A 9 0.56 -1.10 13.09
CA THR A 9 0.89 -1.07 11.65
C THR A 9 -0.29 -1.60 10.81
N VAL A 10 -0.91 -2.71 11.22
CA VAL A 10 -2.08 -3.26 10.49
C VAL A 10 -3.26 -2.30 10.57
N LEU A 11 -3.51 -1.70 11.74
CA LEU A 11 -4.56 -0.70 11.93
C LEU A 11 -4.34 0.53 11.02
N LEU A 12 -3.10 1.02 10.95
CA LEU A 12 -2.73 2.13 10.07
C LEU A 12 -2.95 1.79 8.59
N LEU A 13 -2.53 0.60 8.14
CA LEU A 13 -2.74 0.16 6.77
C LEU A 13 -4.24 0.04 6.41
N ALA A 14 -5.06 -0.49 7.32
CA ALA A 14 -6.50 -0.61 7.12
C ALA A 14 -7.16 0.77 6.94
N ASN A 15 -6.79 1.74 7.77
CA ASN A 15 -7.28 3.12 7.65
C ASN A 15 -6.84 3.78 6.33
N ALA A 16 -5.60 3.57 5.91
CA ALA A 16 -5.11 4.09 4.64
C ALA A 16 -5.88 3.51 3.44
N PHE A 17 -6.18 2.20 3.45
CA PHE A 17 -6.98 1.56 2.41
C PHE A 17 -8.42 2.06 2.41
N HIS A 18 -9.04 2.16 3.57
CA HIS A 18 -10.40 2.69 3.73
C HIS A 18 -10.50 4.10 3.15
N LYS A 19 -9.60 5.01 3.54
CA LYS A 19 -9.56 6.38 3.00
C LYS A 19 -9.39 6.41 1.48
N LYS A 20 -8.51 5.56 0.93
CA LYS A 20 -8.25 5.54 -0.53
C LYS A 20 -9.45 5.06 -1.33
N LEU A 21 -10.24 4.15 -0.77
CA LEU A 21 -11.50 3.67 -1.33
C LEU A 21 -12.58 4.76 -1.25
N GLU A 22 -12.76 5.41 -0.09
CA GLU A 22 -13.73 6.50 0.09
C GLU A 22 -13.44 7.69 -0.84
N ASP A 23 -12.17 8.08 -0.96
CA ASP A 23 -11.74 9.17 -1.84
C ASP A 23 -11.83 8.79 -3.34
N ARG A 24 -12.26 7.57 -3.68
CA ARG A 24 -12.35 7.02 -5.06
C ARG A 24 -11.04 7.09 -5.84
N LYS A 25 -9.90 6.99 -5.13
CA LYS A 25 -8.53 7.04 -5.70
C LYS A 25 -7.87 5.66 -5.75
N TRP A 26 -8.66 4.60 -5.63
CA TRP A 26 -8.16 3.23 -5.61
C TRP A 26 -7.38 2.88 -6.88
N HIS A 27 -6.26 2.19 -6.70
CA HIS A 27 -5.51 1.57 -7.77
C HIS A 27 -5.39 0.10 -7.40
N SER A 28 -5.84 -0.80 -8.28
CA SER A 28 -5.79 -2.24 -8.03
C SER A 28 -4.35 -2.72 -7.83
N MET A 29 -4.22 -3.82 -7.07
CA MET A 29 -2.96 -4.56 -6.97
C MET A 29 -2.54 -5.08 -8.35
N ALA A 30 -1.23 -5.25 -8.55
CA ALA A 30 -0.67 -5.78 -9.77
C ALA A 30 0.15 -7.04 -9.47
N SER A 31 0.05 -8.03 -10.35
CA SER A 31 1.00 -9.14 -10.36
C SER A 31 2.36 -8.61 -10.84
N LEU A 32 3.34 -8.58 -9.94
CA LEU A 32 4.70 -8.16 -10.25
C LEU A 32 5.62 -9.39 -10.28
N SER A 33 6.69 -9.28 -11.05
CA SER A 33 7.77 -10.26 -11.05
C SER A 33 9.04 -9.64 -10.48
N CYS A 34 9.68 -10.32 -9.55
CA CYS A 34 10.99 -9.91 -9.01
C CYS A 34 12.12 -10.47 -9.90
N ILE A 35 13.29 -9.80 -9.88
CA ILE A 35 14.53 -10.29 -10.51
C ILE A 35 14.35 -10.62 -12.02
N ARG A 36 13.60 -9.77 -12.73
CA ARG A 36 13.53 -9.78 -14.21
C ARG A 36 13.99 -8.43 -14.76
N LYS A 37 14.75 -8.45 -15.85
CA LYS A 37 15.29 -7.25 -16.51
C LYS A 37 14.21 -6.23 -16.91
N ASN A 38 13.02 -6.72 -17.28
CA ASN A 38 11.92 -5.89 -17.77
C ASN A 38 10.79 -5.72 -16.73
N SER A 39 11.05 -6.01 -15.46
CA SER A 39 10.06 -5.80 -14.39
C SER A 39 9.64 -4.33 -14.32
N LYS A 40 8.33 -4.09 -14.32
CA LYS A 40 7.77 -2.76 -14.06
C LYS A 40 7.30 -2.68 -12.60
N PRO A 41 7.37 -1.50 -11.96
CA PRO A 41 6.86 -1.33 -10.61
C PRO A 41 5.33 -1.29 -10.60
N TRP A 42 4.74 -1.44 -9.41
CA TRP A 42 3.32 -1.18 -9.23
C TRP A 42 3.03 0.31 -9.41
N GLN A 43 2.23 0.64 -10.42
CA GLN A 43 1.90 2.03 -10.78
C GLN A 43 1.10 2.75 -9.68
N GLY A 44 0.30 2.01 -8.91
CA GLY A 44 -0.43 2.55 -7.76
C GLY A 44 0.45 2.83 -6.54
N GLY A 45 1.69 2.32 -6.50
CA GLY A 45 2.55 2.30 -5.32
C GLY A 45 2.86 3.67 -4.75
N ARG A 46 3.14 4.66 -5.63
CA ARG A 46 3.43 6.04 -5.20
C ARG A 46 2.26 6.64 -4.44
N SER A 47 1.05 6.57 -5.01
CA SER A 47 -0.14 7.14 -4.39
C SER A 47 -0.53 6.45 -3.08
N MET A 48 -0.29 5.13 -2.98
CA MET A 48 -0.55 4.37 -1.76
C MET A 48 0.43 4.74 -0.65
N LEU A 49 1.73 4.84 -0.96
CA LEU A 49 2.74 5.25 0.01
C LEU A 49 2.45 6.63 0.59
N GLU A 50 2.07 7.61 -0.24
CA GLU A 50 1.69 8.95 0.23
C GLU A 50 0.38 8.95 1.04
N THR A 51 -0.47 7.91 0.93
CA THR A 51 -1.67 7.76 1.76
C THR A 51 -1.33 7.15 3.12
N ILE A 52 -0.43 6.16 3.15
CA ILE A 52 0.06 5.49 4.37
C ILE A 52 0.94 6.42 5.22
N LYS A 53 1.71 7.32 4.57
CA LYS A 53 2.62 8.25 5.24
C LYS A 53 1.92 9.42 5.94
N LYS A 54 0.67 9.71 5.56
CA LYS A 54 -0.14 10.79 6.16
C LYS A 54 -0.73 10.35 7.48
#